data_AF-A0A1Z9FJY5-F1
#
_entry.id   AF-A0A1Z9FJY5-F1
#
_cell.length_a   1.000
_cell.length_b   1.000
_cell.length_c   1.000
_cell.angle_alpha   90.00
_cell.angle_beta   90.00
_cell.angle_gamma   90.00
#
_symmetry.space_group_name_H-M   'P 1'
#
loop_
_entity.id
_entity.type
_entity.pdbx_description
1 polymer ?
#
loop_
_entity_poly.entity_id
_entity_poly.type
_entity_poly.pdbx_seq_one_letter_code
_entity_poly.pdbx_strand_id
1 'polypeptide(L)'
;MIMEPLLWLLIKHSIIDLGLQPLSYPPGKGKANYFGYLGHLGHYVPHGVGTVIVLLFFVDPHTALLGGLIDWFLHWNIDYAKTTIRNKNGWTNNDRQFWLLNALDQILHYLTYFLIIFWFVG
;
A
#
# COMPACT_ATOMS: atom_id res chain seq x y z
N MET A 1 1.68 21.71 8.31
CA MET A 1 1.54 21.30 6.89
C MET A 1 1.73 19.79 6.66
N ILE A 2 2.41 19.04 7.53
CA ILE A 2 2.63 17.57 7.35
C ILE A 2 1.39 16.70 7.69
N MET A 3 0.54 17.13 8.62
CA MET A 3 -0.52 16.27 9.18
C MET A 3 -1.68 15.98 8.21
N GLU A 4 -2.07 16.97 7.39
CA GLU A 4 -3.20 16.88 6.46
C GLU A 4 -2.97 15.85 5.34
N PRO A 5 -1.87 15.88 4.56
CA PRO A 5 -1.62 14.87 3.54
C PRO A 5 -1.47 13.47 4.14
N LEU A 6 -0.87 13.35 5.34
CA LEU A 6 -0.71 12.06 6.00
C LEU A 6 -2.06 11.44 6.35
N LEU A 7 -2.97 12.22 6.90
CA LEU A 7 -4.33 11.77 7.19
C LEU A 7 -5.02 11.25 5.93
N TRP A 8 -4.96 11.99 4.83
CA TRP A 8 -5.59 11.58 3.57
C TRP A 8 -4.96 10.33 2.96
N LEU A 9 -3.63 10.17 3.04
CA LEU A 9 -2.96 8.94 2.61
C LEU A 9 -3.36 7.72 3.45
N LEU A 10 -3.54 7.89 4.76
CA LEU A 10 -4.02 6.82 5.65
C LEU A 10 -5.47 6.42 5.36
N ILE A 11 -6.34 7.40 5.11
CA ILE A 11 -7.74 7.16 4.70
C ILE A 11 -7.76 6.43 3.35
N LYS A 12 -7.00 6.92 2.36
CA LYS A 12 -6.83 6.28 1.04
C LYS A 12 -6.38 4.84 1.20
N HIS A 13 -5.34 4.60 1.99
CA HIS A 13 -4.82 3.25 2.23
C HIS A 13 -5.91 2.31 2.76
N SER A 14 -6.65 2.75 3.76
CA SER A 14 -7.73 1.96 4.38
C SER A 14 -8.84 1.62 3.39
N ILE A 15 -9.25 2.57 2.54
CA ILE A 15 -10.25 2.34 1.49
C ILE A 15 -9.77 1.28 0.51
N ILE A 16 -8.51 1.36 0.05
CA ILE A 16 -8.00 0.44 -0.97
C ILE A 16 -7.72 -0.95 -0.39
N ASP A 17 -7.11 -1.04 0.80
CA ASP A 17 -6.77 -2.31 1.45
C ASP A 17 -7.99 -3.06 1.98
N LEU A 18 -8.92 -2.36 2.64
CA LEU A 18 -10.06 -3.01 3.32
C LEU A 18 -11.34 -2.95 2.50
N GLY A 19 -11.57 -1.84 1.78
CA GLY A 19 -12.78 -1.65 0.98
C GLY A 19 -12.68 -2.32 -0.40
N LEU A 20 -11.63 -2.01 -1.16
CA LEU A 20 -11.53 -2.42 -2.57
C LEU A 20 -10.85 -3.79 -2.75
N GLN A 21 -9.77 -4.08 -2.02
CA GLN A 21 -9.01 -5.32 -2.20
C GLN A 21 -9.84 -6.61 -2.17
N PRO A 22 -10.83 -6.78 -1.27
CA PRO A 22 -11.67 -7.99 -1.26
C PRO A 22 -12.47 -8.21 -2.55
N LEU A 23 -12.70 -7.14 -3.33
CA LEU A 23 -13.44 -7.15 -4.59
C LEU A 23 -12.51 -7.30 -5.82
N SER A 24 -11.21 -7.06 -5.65
CA SER A 24 -10.26 -6.97 -6.77
C SER A 24 -9.86 -8.30 -7.39
N TYR A 25 -9.76 -9.37 -6.59
CA TYR A 25 -9.40 -10.71 -7.07
C TYR A 25 -9.82 -11.80 -6.07
N PRO A 26 -10.00 -13.06 -6.52
CA PRO A 26 -10.33 -14.16 -5.62
C PRO A 26 -9.27 -14.36 -4.52
N PRO A 27 -9.66 -14.86 -3.34
CA PRO A 27 -8.74 -15.14 -2.24
C PRO A 27 -7.53 -15.97 -2.68
N GLY A 28 -6.34 -15.49 -2.33
CA GLY A 28 -5.08 -16.19 -2.63
C GLY A 28 -4.55 -16.05 -4.07
N LYS A 29 -5.24 -15.32 -4.96
CA LYS A 29 -4.84 -15.24 -6.38
C LYS A 29 -4.14 -13.94 -6.80
N GLY A 30 -4.33 -12.83 -6.09
CA GLY A 30 -3.76 -11.54 -6.50
C GLY A 30 -2.27 -11.40 -6.21
N LYS A 31 -1.91 -11.34 -4.93
CA LYS A 31 -0.59 -10.88 -4.44
C LYS A 31 0.51 -11.95 -4.40
N ALA A 32 0.19 -13.19 -4.75
CA ALA A 32 1.12 -14.31 -4.67
C ALA A 32 2.11 -14.38 -5.84
N ASN A 33 1.79 -13.73 -6.97
CA ASN A 33 2.66 -13.63 -8.14
C ASN A 33 3.28 -12.23 -8.18
N TYR A 34 4.61 -12.14 -8.13
CA TYR A 34 5.35 -10.88 -8.07
C TYR A 34 4.98 -9.96 -9.25
N PHE A 35 4.87 -10.49 -10.47
CA PHE A 35 4.46 -9.73 -11.66
C PHE A 35 3.02 -10.04 -12.10
N GLY A 36 2.17 -10.51 -11.18
CA GLY A 36 0.80 -10.90 -11.49
C GLY A 36 -0.09 -9.70 -11.81
N TYR A 37 -0.69 -9.67 -12.99
CA TYR A 37 -1.56 -8.56 -13.43
C TYR A 37 -2.71 -8.29 -12.45
N LEU A 38 -3.25 -9.33 -11.79
CA LEU A 38 -4.33 -9.19 -10.80
C LEU A 38 -3.89 -8.40 -9.57
N GLY A 39 -2.68 -8.64 -9.05
CA GLY A 39 -2.14 -7.89 -7.92
C GLY A 39 -1.84 -6.44 -8.30
N HIS A 40 -1.19 -6.26 -9.46
CA HIS A 40 -0.83 -4.93 -9.96
C HIS A 40 -2.05 -4.06 -10.25
N LEU A 41 -2.92 -4.48 -11.18
CA LEU A 41 -4.07 -3.68 -11.58
C LEU A 41 -5.16 -3.63 -10.51
N GLY A 42 -5.33 -4.72 -9.76
CA GLY A 42 -6.40 -4.82 -8.76
C GLY A 42 -6.04 -4.16 -7.42
N HIS A 43 -4.77 -3.89 -7.13
CA HIS A 43 -4.39 -3.41 -5.80
C HIS A 43 -3.21 -2.44 -5.77
N TYR A 44 -2.07 -2.78 -6.35
CA TYR A 44 -0.86 -1.93 -6.23
C TYR A 44 -1.00 -0.61 -6.99
N VAL A 45 -1.47 -0.65 -8.24
CA VAL A 45 -1.67 0.55 -9.07
C VAL A 45 -2.69 1.51 -8.44
N PRO A 46 -3.85 1.04 -7.93
CA PRO A 46 -4.76 1.88 -7.17
C PRO A 46 -4.09 2.67 -6.04
N HIS A 47 -3.14 2.07 -5.32
CA HIS A 47 -2.41 2.78 -4.26
C HIS A 47 -1.58 3.93 -4.79
N GLY A 48 -0.75 3.69 -5.81
CA GLY A 48 0.04 4.76 -6.43
C GLY A 48 -0.83 5.87 -7.00
N VAL A 49 -1.90 5.53 -7.73
CA VAL A 49 -2.86 6.50 -8.29
C VAL A 49 -3.53 7.32 -7.18
N GLY A 50 -4.01 6.67 -6.12
CA GLY A 50 -4.61 7.37 -4.99
C GLY A 50 -3.62 8.31 -4.30
N THR A 51 -2.34 7.93 -4.23
CA THR A 51 -1.28 8.80 -3.68
C THR A 51 -1.03 10.00 -4.58
N VAL A 52 -0.99 9.85 -5.90
CA VAL A 52 -0.94 10.99 -6.83
C VAL A 52 -2.12 11.93 -6.59
N ILE A 53 -3.35 11.39 -6.52
CA ILE A 53 -4.58 12.18 -6.31
C ILE A 53 -4.48 12.99 -5.02
N VAL A 54 -4.06 12.38 -3.91
CA VAL A 54 -3.90 13.09 -2.63
C VAL A 54 -2.82 14.15 -2.74
N LEU A 55 -1.64 13.84 -3.28
CA LEU A 55 -0.50 14.76 -3.32
C LEU A 55 -0.72 15.96 -4.26
N LEU A 56 -1.54 15.84 -5.31
CA LEU A 56 -1.88 16.95 -6.21
C LEU A 56 -2.53 18.15 -5.50
N PHE A 57 -3.07 17.97 -4.28
CA PHE A 57 -3.61 19.06 -3.47
C PHE A 57 -2.52 19.80 -2.65
N PHE A 58 -1.30 19.28 -2.58
CA PHE A 58 -0.25 19.77 -1.68
C PHE A 58 1.08 20.09 -2.39
N VAL A 59 1.38 19.47 -3.53
CA VAL A 59 2.64 19.65 -4.28
C VAL A 59 2.38 19.75 -5.79
N ASP A 60 3.42 20.09 -6.56
CA ASP A 60 3.33 20.15 -8.02
C ASP A 60 3.10 18.75 -8.66
N PRO A 61 2.56 18.68 -9.89
CA PRO A 61 2.24 17.42 -10.53
C PRO A 61 3.42 16.46 -10.74
N HIS A 62 4.65 16.95 -10.93
CA HIS A 62 5.81 16.08 -11.10
C HIS A 62 6.17 15.41 -9.77
N THR A 63 6.17 16.17 -8.68
CA THR A 63 6.41 15.65 -7.34
C THR A 63 5.30 14.68 -6.89
N ALA A 64 4.03 15.00 -7.19
CA ALA A 64 2.91 14.10 -6.91
C ALA A 64 3.03 12.76 -7.66
N LEU A 65 3.40 12.80 -8.95
CA LEU A 65 3.65 11.60 -9.75
C LEU A 65 4.80 10.77 -9.16
N LEU A 66 5.91 11.40 -8.78
CA LEU A 66 7.04 10.71 -8.16
C LEU A 66 6.63 10.03 -6.84
N GLY A 67 5.88 10.71 -5.99
CA GLY A 67 5.34 10.13 -4.75
C GLY A 67 4.41 8.93 -5.01
N GLY A 68 3.54 9.02 -6.01
CA GLY A 68 2.68 7.90 -6.40
C GLY A 68 3.44 6.70 -6.96
N LEU A 69 4.52 6.92 -7.73
CA LEU A 69 5.38 5.86 -8.23
C LEU A 69 6.15 5.16 -7.09
N ILE A 70 6.64 5.93 -6.12
CA ILE A 70 7.30 5.38 -4.92
C ILE A 70 6.32 4.54 -4.10
N ASP A 71 5.11 5.05 -3.85
CA ASP A 71 4.09 4.30 -3.12
C ASP A 71 3.70 3.02 -3.85
N TRP A 72 3.41 3.07 -5.15
CA TRP A 72 3.12 1.87 -5.94
C TRP A 72 4.24 0.81 -5.83
N PHE A 73 5.49 1.23 -5.99
CA PHE A 73 6.63 0.33 -5.95
C PHE A 73 6.83 -0.28 -4.55
N LEU A 74 6.82 0.54 -3.50
CA LEU A 74 7.00 0.05 -2.13
C LEU A 74 5.82 -0.81 -1.68
N HIS A 75 4.59 -0.37 -1.97
CA HIS A 75 3.38 -1.10 -1.59
C HIS A 75 3.39 -2.50 -2.19
N TRP A 76 3.70 -2.62 -3.49
CA TRP A 76 3.86 -3.91 -4.17
C TRP A 76 4.86 -4.83 -3.45
N ASN A 77 6.06 -4.34 -3.14
CA ASN A 77 7.11 -5.15 -2.53
C ASN A 77 6.76 -5.58 -1.10
N ILE A 78 6.21 -4.67 -0.29
CA ILE A 78 5.78 -4.95 1.09
C ILE A 78 4.69 -6.03 1.09
N ASP A 79 3.67 -5.84 0.25
CA ASP A 79 2.54 -6.76 0.18
C ASP A 79 2.90 -8.14 -0.35
N TYR A 80 3.77 -8.18 -1.36
CA TYR A 80 4.30 -9.43 -1.87
C TYR A 80 5.08 -10.16 -0.77
N ALA A 81 6.00 -9.47 -0.10
CA ALA A 81 6.78 -10.06 1.00
C ALA A 81 5.87 -10.60 2.11
N LYS A 82 4.87 -9.83 2.56
CA LYS A 82 3.83 -10.29 3.50
C LYS A 82 3.15 -11.57 3.00
N THR A 83 2.64 -11.53 1.77
CA THR A 83 1.88 -12.66 1.19
C THR A 83 2.75 -13.91 1.07
N THR A 84 4.00 -13.75 0.63
CA THR A 84 4.96 -14.84 0.51
C THR A 84 5.34 -15.42 1.87
N ILE A 85 5.64 -14.59 2.88
CA ILE A 85 5.97 -15.05 4.23
C ILE A 85 4.78 -15.80 4.83
N ARG A 86 3.57 -15.23 4.75
CA ARG A 86 2.34 -15.88 5.24
C ARG A 86 2.12 -17.24 4.57
N ASN A 87 2.19 -17.28 3.24
CA ASN A 87 1.94 -18.51 2.47
C ASN A 87 3.01 -19.58 2.73
N LYS A 88 4.29 -19.20 2.84
CA LYS A 88 5.39 -20.13 3.16
C LYS A 88 5.22 -20.80 4.52
N ASN A 89 4.67 -20.09 5.49
CA ASN A 89 4.47 -20.61 6.85
C ASN A 89 3.06 -21.17 7.09
N GLY A 90 2.16 -21.09 6.10
CA GLY A 90 0.78 -21.57 6.23
C GLY A 90 -0.06 -20.81 7.26
N TRP A 91 0.32 -19.58 7.63
CA TRP A 91 -0.38 -18.82 8.66
C TRP A 91 -1.76 -18.34 8.21
N THR A 92 -2.72 -18.51 9.09
CA THR A 92 -4.12 -18.08 8.98
C THR A 92 -4.41 -16.97 9.98
N ASN A 93 -5.60 -16.36 9.91
CA ASN A 93 -6.03 -15.35 10.88
C ASN A 93 -6.21 -15.88 12.31
N ASN A 94 -6.13 -17.20 12.53
CA ASN A 94 -6.10 -17.79 13.86
C ASN A 94 -4.69 -17.78 14.49
N ASP A 95 -3.65 -17.53 13.70
CA ASP A 95 -2.26 -17.55 14.15
C ASP A 95 -1.81 -16.16 14.64
N ARG A 96 -1.12 -16.11 15.78
CA ARG A 96 -0.54 -14.84 16.29
C ARG A 96 0.39 -14.20 15.27
N GLN A 97 1.15 -15.01 14.55
CA GLN A 97 2.14 -14.60 13.56
C GLN A 97 1.49 -13.87 12.38
N PHE A 98 0.26 -14.24 12.00
CA PHE A 98 -0.49 -13.51 10.99
C PHE A 98 -0.75 -12.07 11.41
N TRP A 99 -1.18 -11.86 12.66
CA TRP A 99 -1.45 -10.51 13.18
C TRP A 99 -0.18 -9.69 13.35
N LEU A 100 0.93 -10.30 13.80
CA LEU A 100 2.23 -9.63 13.87
C LEU A 100 2.72 -9.22 12.47
N LEU A 101 2.56 -10.09 11.48
CA LEU A 101 2.94 -9.82 10.11
C LEU A 101 2.07 -8.72 9.48
N ASN A 102 0.76 -8.72 9.75
CA ASN A 102 -0.13 -7.62 9.33
C ASN A 102 0.21 -6.30 10.02
N ALA A 103 0.57 -6.30 11.31
CA ALA A 103 0.99 -5.09 12.00
C ALA A 103 2.28 -4.52 11.38
N LEU A 104 3.27 -5.37 11.10
CA LEU A 104 4.51 -4.96 10.43
C LEU A 104 4.23 -4.38 9.04
N ASP A 105 3.36 -5.02 8.27
CA ASP A 105 2.92 -4.53 6.97
C ASP A 105 2.32 -3.12 7.04
N GLN A 106 1.36 -2.90 7.95
CA GLN A 106 0.76 -1.58 8.14
C GLN A 106 1.80 -0.53 8.56
N ILE A 107 2.73 -0.87 9.46
CA ILE A 107 3.82 0.02 9.86
C ILE A 107 4.67 0.44 8.65
N LEU A 108 5.04 -0.49 7.78
CA LEU A 108 5.86 -0.19 6.60
C LEU A 108 5.15 0.73 5.60
N HIS A 109 3.84 0.55 5.41
CA HIS A 109 3.04 1.45 4.57
C HIS A 109 2.92 2.85 5.21
N TYR A 110 2.71 2.95 6.52
CA TYR A 110 2.62 4.24 7.20
C TYR A 110 3.97 4.97 7.20
N LEU A 111 5.08 4.24 7.36
CA LEU A 111 6.42 4.79 7.21
C LEU A 111 6.67 5.29 5.79
N THR A 112 6.18 4.57 4.77
CA THR A 112 6.25 5.01 3.37
C THR A 112 5.56 6.36 3.19
N TYR A 113 4.33 6.52 3.70
CA TYR A 113 3.61 7.80 3.63
C TYR A 113 4.29 8.92 4.42
N PHE A 114 4.77 8.62 5.62
CA PHE A 114 5.53 9.57 6.42
C PHE A 114 6.76 10.09 5.67
N LEU A 115 7.55 9.19 5.07
CA LEU A 115 8.75 9.56 4.32
C LEU A 115 8.42 10.36 3.05
N ILE A 116 7.41 9.94 2.28
CA ILE A 116 6.94 10.70 1.10
C ILE A 116 6.61 12.14 1.48
N ILE A 117 5.86 12.34 2.56
CA ILE A 117 5.46 13.68 3.00
C ILE A 117 6.67 14.46 3.54
N PHE A 118 7.50 13.82 4.37
CA PHE A 118 8.68 14.46 4.95
C PHE A 118 9.63 15.01 3.89
N TRP A 119 9.81 14.29 2.77
CA TRP A 119 10.75 14.67 1.72
C TRP A 119 10.17 15.57 0.62
N PHE A 120 8.86 15.50 0.37
CA PHE A 120 8.24 16.21 -0.77
C PHE A 120 7.29 17.34 -0.40
N VAL A 121 6.72 17.32 0.81
CA VAL A 121 5.78 18.35 1.29
C VAL A 121 6.43 19.21 2.39
N GLY A 122 7.39 18.62 3.12
CA GLY A 122 8.14 19.25 4.20
C GLY A 122 8.97 20.45 3.77
#